data_AF-A0A0P4VP77-F1
#
_entry.id   AF-A0A0P4VP77-F1
#
_cell.length_a   1.000
_cell.length_b   1.000
_cell.length_c   1.000
_cell.angle_alpha   90.00
_cell.angle_beta   90.00
_cell.angle_gamma   90.00
#
_symmetry.space_group_name_H-M   'P 1'
#
loop_
_entity.id
_entity.type
_entity.pdbx_description
1 polymer ?
#
loop_
_entity_poly.entity_id
_entity_poly.type
_entity_poly.pdbx_seq_one_letter_code
_entity_poly.pdbx_strand_id
1 'polypeptide(L)'
;MEMKERHRRGSVSGGAGGAGFLEGEEAPLLPGGLRNRRRRDSQPRYEPTDWDDSLPYGGKVYLARRKLPDSWLCVALQVAVVAASLGTLYYAWFHSDHMHFHLVKAYAHLGHREAQATVGHKLLHGKGVEQNHTAAMEWFSKAAEQGHPQASYNLAVGHLQGHTTQLKPGEAHKLIRHAASHGVPEAEEVIKRVCSKGHCDK
;
A
#
# COMPACT_ATOMS: atom_id res chain seq x y z
N MET A 1 29.47 14.43 43.83
CA MET A 1 28.81 15.35 44.80
C MET A 1 27.33 15.18 44.57
N GLU A 2 26.65 14.18 45.11
CA GLU A 2 26.36 13.91 46.53
C GLU A 2 25.50 14.99 47.20
N MET A 3 24.43 14.51 47.87
CA MET A 3 23.58 15.17 48.89
C MET A 3 22.53 16.18 48.39
N LYS A 4 21.31 16.27 48.93
CA LYS A 4 20.68 15.66 50.11
C LYS A 4 19.16 15.90 50.06
N GLU A 5 18.42 14.97 50.63
CA GLU A 5 17.00 15.06 50.99
C GLU A 5 16.67 16.29 51.86
N ARG A 6 15.39 16.68 51.85
CA ARG A 6 14.63 16.91 53.11
C ARG A 6 13.12 16.79 52.91
N HIS A 7 12.58 15.80 53.62
CA HIS A 7 11.19 15.67 54.04
C HIS A 7 10.66 16.91 54.80
N ARG A 8 9.35 17.15 54.71
CA ARG A 8 8.50 17.30 55.91
C ARG A 8 7.03 16.94 55.64
N ARG A 9 6.48 16.21 56.61
CA ARG A 9 5.10 15.72 56.76
C ARG A 9 4.22 16.76 57.46
N GLY A 10 2.89 16.57 57.39
CA GLY A 10 1.90 17.01 58.41
C GLY A 10 0.56 17.41 57.77
N SER A 11 -0.51 16.59 57.87
CA SER A 11 -1.44 16.47 59.02
C SER A 11 -2.50 17.59 59.03
N VAL A 12 -3.72 17.38 58.51
CA VAL A 12 -4.95 16.86 59.18
C VAL A 12 -5.64 17.87 60.13
N SER A 13 -6.98 17.82 60.10
CA SER A 13 -8.01 18.47 60.96
C SER A 13 -8.59 19.79 60.41
N GLY A 14 -9.89 20.09 60.50
CA GLY A 14 -11.04 19.45 61.14
C GLY A 14 -12.21 20.47 61.24
N GLY A 15 -13.42 19.98 61.54
CA GLY A 15 -14.60 20.78 61.96
C GLY A 15 -15.46 21.29 60.80
N ALA A 16 -16.71 20.84 60.56
CA ALA A 16 -17.88 20.59 61.40
C ALA A 16 -18.47 21.85 62.07
N GLY A 17 -19.75 22.09 61.78
CA GLY A 17 -20.61 23.14 62.33
C GLY A 17 -21.33 23.88 61.20
N GLY A 18 -22.64 24.04 61.15
CA GLY A 18 -23.71 23.84 62.11
C GLY A 18 -24.98 24.46 61.49
N ALA A 19 -26.13 23.95 61.92
CA ALA A 19 -27.46 24.20 61.37
C ALA A 19 -27.94 25.67 61.42
N GLY A 20 -28.92 25.98 60.57
CA GLY A 20 -29.71 27.22 60.61
C GLY A 20 -30.98 27.06 59.78
N PHE A 21 -32.03 26.57 60.45
CA PHE A 21 -33.40 26.43 59.97
C PHE A 21 -34.14 27.76 60.15
N LEU A 22 -34.74 28.32 59.10
CA LEU A 22 -35.87 29.24 59.21
C LEU A 22 -36.81 29.02 58.01
N GLU A 23 -38.01 28.54 58.35
CA GLU A 23 -39.21 28.53 57.51
C GLU A 23 -39.65 29.96 57.15
N GLY A 24 -40.30 30.12 56.00
CA GLY A 24 -41.03 31.35 55.70
C GLY A 24 -41.44 31.52 54.24
N GLU A 25 -42.75 31.36 54.01
CA GLU A 25 -43.55 31.87 52.89
C GLU A 25 -43.50 31.14 51.53
N GLU A 26 -44.51 30.29 51.34
CA GLU A 26 -45.06 29.93 50.03
C GLU A 26 -45.78 31.15 49.42
N ALA A 27 -45.31 31.60 48.25
CA ALA A 27 -46.02 32.56 47.40
C ALA A 27 -46.71 31.85 46.22
N PRO A 28 -47.87 32.33 45.73
CA PRO A 28 -48.79 31.55 44.93
C PRO A 28 -48.35 31.40 43.47
N LEU A 29 -48.72 30.26 42.90
CA LEU A 29 -48.51 29.86 41.52
C LEU A 29 -49.17 30.83 40.52
N LEU A 30 -48.38 31.41 39.61
CA LEU A 30 -48.89 31.97 38.35
C LEU A 30 -48.75 30.95 37.22
N PRO A 31 -49.80 30.72 36.40
CA PRO A 31 -49.79 29.74 35.33
C PRO A 31 -49.20 30.37 34.06
N GLY A 32 -48.14 29.78 33.52
CA GLY A 32 -47.58 30.27 32.25
C GLY A 32 -46.35 29.48 31.86
N GLY A 33 -46.54 28.49 31.00
CA GLY A 33 -45.56 27.48 30.68
C GLY A 33 -44.20 28.02 30.19
N LEU A 34 -43.14 27.40 30.68
CA LEU A 34 -41.86 27.38 30.00
C LEU A 34 -41.35 25.94 29.94
N ARG A 35 -41.15 25.51 28.68
CA ARG A 35 -40.58 24.24 28.23
C ARG A 35 -39.49 23.73 29.16
N ASN A 36 -39.69 22.50 29.62
CA ASN A 36 -38.71 21.63 30.24
C ASN A 36 -37.47 21.46 29.34
N ARG A 37 -36.49 22.37 29.43
CA ARG A 37 -35.10 22.05 29.06
C ARG A 37 -34.42 21.56 30.32
N ARG A 38 -34.50 20.25 30.56
CA ARG A 38 -33.56 19.56 31.47
C ARG A 38 -32.15 19.80 30.93
N ARG A 39 -31.49 20.85 31.42
CA ARG A 39 -30.03 20.98 31.30
C ARG A 39 -29.46 19.78 32.03
N ARG A 40 -28.67 19.00 31.30
CA ARG A 40 -27.83 17.93 31.81
C ARG A 40 -26.75 18.60 32.67
N ASP A 41 -27.10 19.00 33.89
CA ASP A 41 -26.17 19.50 34.90
C ASP A 41 -25.41 18.31 35.50
N SER A 42 -24.28 17.99 34.88
CA SER A 42 -23.17 17.27 35.53
C SER A 42 -21.91 17.31 34.66
N GLN A 43 -21.34 18.50 34.45
CA GLN A 43 -19.91 18.63 34.20
C GLN A 43 -19.27 19.25 35.45
N PRO A 44 -18.24 18.63 36.06
CA PRO A 44 -17.56 19.26 37.18
C PRO A 44 -16.90 20.57 36.72
N ARG A 45 -17.17 21.65 37.46
CA ARG A 45 -16.53 22.96 37.26
C ARG A 45 -15.08 22.82 37.70
N TYR A 46 -14.15 22.93 36.76
CA TYR A 46 -12.71 22.91 37.03
C TYR A 46 -12.32 24.17 37.81
N GLU A 47 -11.81 24.02 39.03
CA GLU A 47 -11.09 25.07 39.76
C GLU A 47 -9.58 24.87 39.52
N PRO A 48 -8.91 25.80 38.82
CA PRO A 48 -7.47 25.75 38.63
C PRO A 48 -6.75 26.20 39.90
N THR A 49 -6.01 25.30 40.55
CA THR A 49 -5.23 25.62 41.77
C THR A 49 -3.77 25.97 41.52
N ASP A 50 -3.29 25.93 40.27
CA ASP A 50 -1.90 26.29 39.93
C ASP A 50 -1.86 27.27 38.75
N TRP A 51 -1.82 28.58 39.05
CA TRP A 51 -1.52 29.63 38.08
C TRP A 51 -0.12 30.20 38.38
N ASP A 52 0.74 30.29 37.37
CA ASP A 52 2.03 31.00 37.47
C ASP A 52 1.87 32.42 36.93
N ASP A 53 1.84 33.38 37.86
CA ASP A 53 1.59 34.80 37.59
C ASP A 53 2.77 35.53 36.92
N SER A 54 3.92 34.86 36.75
CA SER A 54 5.13 35.48 36.20
C SER A 54 5.17 35.57 34.66
N LEU A 55 4.16 35.04 33.97
CA LEU A 55 4.09 35.04 32.51
C LEU A 55 3.52 36.38 31.97
N PRO A 56 4.15 37.01 30.96
CA PRO A 56 3.79 38.34 30.45
C PRO A 56 2.45 38.40 29.70
N TYR A 57 1.77 37.26 29.55
CA TYR A 57 0.44 37.15 28.95
C TYR A 57 -0.53 36.73 30.06
N GLY A 58 -1.09 37.72 30.76
CA GLY A 58 -1.89 37.50 31.96
C GLY A 58 -3.04 36.50 31.78
N GLY A 59 -3.05 35.47 32.63
CA GLY A 59 -4.19 34.66 33.10
C GLY A 59 -5.16 34.02 32.09
N LYS A 60 -5.00 34.24 30.78
CA LYS A 60 -5.96 33.83 29.74
C LYS A 60 -5.34 32.95 28.66
N VAL A 61 -4.13 32.45 28.89
CA VAL A 61 -3.51 31.47 28.00
C VAL A 61 -3.85 30.09 28.55
N TYR A 62 -4.92 29.50 28.04
CA TYR A 62 -5.22 28.10 28.28
C TYR A 62 -4.13 27.26 27.60
N LEU A 63 -3.35 26.49 28.37
CA LEU A 63 -2.49 25.47 27.79
C LEU A 63 -3.37 24.56 26.94
N ALA A 64 -3.02 24.43 25.65
CA ALA A 64 -3.79 23.60 24.72
C ALA A 64 -3.94 22.20 25.33
N ARG A 65 -5.20 21.80 25.55
CA ARG A 65 -5.53 20.51 26.16
C ARG A 65 -4.82 19.43 25.35
N ARG A 66 -3.89 18.66 25.96
CA ARG A 66 -3.21 17.56 25.27
C ARG A 66 -4.28 16.67 24.66
N LYS A 67 -4.23 16.49 23.33
CA LYS A 67 -5.19 15.65 22.61
C LYS A 67 -5.15 14.26 23.26
N LEU A 68 -6.27 13.79 23.79
CA LEU A 68 -6.35 12.42 24.29
C LEU A 68 -6.02 11.48 23.12
N PRO A 69 -5.28 10.38 23.34
CA PRO A 69 -5.05 9.40 22.29
C PRO A 69 -6.40 8.98 21.71
N ASP A 70 -6.45 8.86 20.38
CA ASP A 70 -7.68 8.46 19.70
C ASP A 70 -8.19 7.14 20.31
N SER A 71 -9.51 7.01 20.43
CA SER A 71 -10.11 5.80 21.01
C SER A 71 -9.60 4.58 20.25
N TRP A 72 -9.30 3.50 20.97
CA TRP A 72 -8.80 2.26 20.38
C TRP A 72 -9.72 1.74 19.25
N LEU A 73 -11.03 2.01 19.34
CA LEU A 73 -12.01 1.72 18.31
C LEU A 73 -11.76 2.50 17.01
N CYS A 74 -11.37 3.77 17.10
CA CYS A 74 -11.05 4.60 15.94
C CYS A 74 -9.78 4.09 15.24
N VAL A 75 -8.75 3.74 16.02
CA VAL A 75 -7.51 3.17 15.47
C VAL A 75 -7.79 1.80 14.82
N ALA A 76 -8.59 0.95 15.46
CA ALA A 76 -8.99 -0.34 14.90
C ALA A 76 -9.76 -0.18 13.57
N LEU A 77 -10.69 0.78 13.51
CA LEU A 77 -11.45 1.07 12.29
C LEU A 77 -10.55 1.59 11.16
N GLN A 78 -9.58 2.45 11.47
CA GLN A 78 -8.60 2.93 10.49
C GLN A 78 -7.75 1.79 9.93
N VAL A 79 -7.23 0.91 10.80
CA VAL A 79 -6.44 -0.25 10.36
C VAL A 79 -7.29 -1.20 9.50
N ALA A 80 -8.56 -1.42 9.86
CA ALA A 80 -9.46 -2.25 9.06
C ALA A 80 -9.72 -1.66 7.66
N VAL A 81 -9.92 -0.34 7.55
CA VAL A 81 -10.09 0.33 6.26
C VAL A 81 -8.82 0.22 5.41
N VAL A 82 -7.64 0.40 6.01
CA VAL A 82 -6.37 0.24 5.30
C VAL A 82 -6.19 -1.20 4.82
N ALA A 83 -6.44 -2.19 5.68
CA ALA A 83 -6.36 -3.60 5.32
C ALA A 83 -7.35 -3.98 4.20
N ALA A 84 -8.58 -3.48 4.25
CA ALA A 84 -9.57 -3.71 3.20
C ALA A 84 -9.19 -3.06 1.87
N SER A 85 -8.61 -1.85 1.91
CA SER A 85 -8.11 -1.16 0.70
C SER A 85 -6.97 -1.93 0.04
N LEU A 86 -6.02 -2.43 0.83
CA LEU A 86 -4.92 -3.27 0.35
C LEU A 86 -5.43 -4.62 -0.18
N GLY A 87 -6.41 -5.24 0.49
CA GLY A 87 -7.04 -6.47 0.03
C GLY A 87 -7.74 -6.31 -1.32
N THR A 88 -8.46 -5.21 -1.51
CA THR A 88 -9.13 -4.90 -2.78
C THR A 88 -8.12 -4.67 -3.90
N LEU A 89 -7.03 -3.95 -3.62
CA LEU A 89 -5.95 -3.73 -4.58
C LEU A 89 -5.27 -5.04 -4.98
N TYR A 90 -4.97 -5.91 -4.01
CA TYR A 90 -4.38 -7.22 -4.27
C TYR A 90 -5.32 -8.10 -5.11
N TYR A 91 -6.60 -8.15 -4.76
CA TYR A 91 -7.60 -8.90 -5.52
C TYR A 91 -7.73 -8.37 -6.95
N ALA A 92 -7.80 -7.06 -7.13
CA ALA A 92 -7.86 -6.44 -8.45
C ALA A 92 -6.61 -6.74 -9.29
N TRP A 93 -5.42 -6.69 -8.68
CA TRP A 93 -4.17 -7.05 -9.34
C TRP A 93 -4.16 -8.51 -9.81
N PHE A 94 -4.49 -9.45 -8.91
CA PHE A 94 -4.54 -10.88 -9.24
C PHE A 94 -5.59 -11.21 -10.31
N HIS A 95 -6.78 -10.60 -10.21
CA HIS A 95 -7.85 -10.80 -11.19
C HIS A 95 -7.50 -10.21 -12.56
N SER A 96 -6.85 -9.03 -12.57
CA SER A 96 -6.38 -8.38 -13.80
C SER A 96 -5.39 -9.26 -14.55
N ASP A 97 -4.47 -9.93 -13.87
CA ASP A 97 -3.48 -10.80 -14.53
C ASP A 97 -4.12 -12.01 -15.23
N HIS A 98 -5.10 -12.64 -14.59
CA HIS A 98 -5.87 -13.76 -15.17
C HIS A 98 -6.71 -13.32 -16.38
N MET A 99 -7.50 -12.25 -16.24
CA MET A 99 -8.33 -11.73 -17.33
C MET A 99 -7.48 -11.29 -18.53
N HIS A 100 -6.36 -10.62 -18.25
CA HIS A 100 -5.45 -10.11 -19.28
C HIS A 100 -4.87 -11.24 -20.14
N PHE A 101 -4.59 -12.42 -19.57
CA PHE A 101 -4.10 -13.55 -20.35
C PHE A 101 -5.10 -14.04 -21.39
N HIS A 102 -6.38 -14.24 -21.00
CA HIS A 102 -7.41 -14.72 -21.93
C HIS A 102 -7.63 -13.73 -23.08
N LEU A 103 -7.67 -12.43 -22.77
CA LEU A 103 -7.82 -11.39 -23.76
C LEU A 103 -6.63 -11.36 -24.74
N VAL A 104 -5.40 -11.31 -24.22
CA VAL A 104 -4.18 -11.31 -25.03
C VAL A 104 -4.07 -12.58 -25.89
N LYS A 105 -4.48 -13.73 -25.34
CA LYS A 105 -4.54 -14.98 -26.10
C LYS A 105 -5.54 -14.91 -27.26
N ALA A 106 -6.71 -14.32 -27.06
CA ALA A 106 -7.67 -14.08 -28.14
C ALA A 106 -7.06 -13.19 -29.24
N TYR A 107 -6.38 -12.09 -28.89
CA TYR A 107 -5.67 -11.24 -29.85
C TYR A 107 -4.52 -11.97 -30.56
N ALA A 108 -3.82 -12.86 -29.87
CA ALA A 108 -2.77 -13.68 -30.48
C ALA A 108 -3.34 -14.62 -31.56
N HIS A 109 -4.55 -15.16 -31.33
CA HIS A 109 -5.28 -15.94 -32.33
C HIS A 109 -5.74 -15.12 -33.54
N LEU A 110 -6.01 -13.82 -33.37
CA LEU A 110 -6.29 -12.89 -34.47
C LEU A 110 -5.03 -12.57 -35.31
N GLY A 111 -3.85 -13.02 -34.88
CA GLY A 111 -2.62 -12.89 -35.65
C GLY A 111 -1.78 -11.67 -35.32
N HIS A 112 -2.05 -10.94 -34.23
CA HIS A 112 -1.19 -9.82 -33.81
C HIS A 112 0.15 -10.31 -33.25
N ARG A 113 1.28 -9.99 -33.92
CA ARG A 113 2.64 -10.36 -33.49
C ARG A 113 2.98 -10.00 -32.04
N GLU A 114 2.58 -8.81 -31.58
CA GLU A 114 2.85 -8.34 -30.21
C GLU A 114 2.07 -9.17 -29.19
N ALA A 115 0.82 -9.50 -29.49
CA ALA A 115 0.00 -10.38 -28.66
C ALA A 115 0.60 -11.79 -28.59
N GLN A 116 1.07 -12.34 -29.71
CA GLN A 116 1.73 -13.65 -29.73
C GLN A 116 3.03 -13.66 -28.89
N ALA A 117 3.86 -12.62 -28.99
CA ALA A 117 5.06 -12.49 -28.18
C ALA A 117 4.74 -12.37 -26.68
N THR A 118 3.69 -11.63 -26.31
CA THR A 118 3.27 -11.48 -24.91
C THR A 118 2.65 -12.75 -24.34
N VAL A 119 1.89 -13.52 -25.13
CA VAL A 119 1.45 -14.88 -24.72
C VAL A 119 2.65 -15.78 -24.43
N GLY A 120 3.64 -15.82 -25.33
CA GLY A 120 4.86 -16.59 -25.13
C GLY A 120 5.58 -16.19 -23.84
N HIS A 121 5.69 -14.88 -23.58
CA HIS A 121 6.31 -14.37 -22.36
C HIS A 121 5.55 -14.77 -21.08
N LYS A 122 4.22 -14.72 -21.10
CA LYS A 122 3.37 -15.15 -19.97
C LYS A 122 3.53 -16.64 -19.68
N LEU A 123 3.54 -17.49 -20.71
CA LEU A 123 3.76 -18.93 -20.57
C LEU A 123 5.17 -19.30 -20.10
N LEU A 124 6.17 -18.49 -20.45
CA LEU A 124 7.55 -18.70 -20.01
C LEU A 124 7.76 -18.37 -18.52
N HIS A 125 7.08 -17.35 -18.01
CA HIS A 125 7.22 -16.90 -16.62
C HIS A 125 6.16 -17.49 -15.67
N GLY A 126 5.04 -18.00 -16.19
CA GLY A 126 3.95 -18.54 -15.37
C GLY A 126 3.12 -17.49 -14.65
N LYS A 127 3.03 -16.26 -15.19
CA LYS A 127 2.26 -15.18 -14.57
C LYS A 127 0.76 -15.39 -14.83
N GLY A 128 0.07 -15.98 -13.86
CA GLY A 128 -1.38 -16.24 -13.91
C GLY A 128 -1.79 -17.46 -14.75
N VAL A 129 -0.82 -18.27 -15.20
CA VAL A 129 -1.02 -19.48 -16.01
C VAL A 129 0.08 -20.48 -15.66
N GLU A 130 -0.17 -21.78 -15.82
CA GLU A 130 0.87 -22.80 -15.73
C GLU A 130 2.03 -22.53 -16.70
N GLN A 131 3.25 -22.72 -16.20
CA GLN A 131 4.45 -22.57 -17.01
C GLN A 131 4.51 -23.66 -18.07
N ASN A 132 4.64 -23.25 -19.33
CA ASN A 132 4.81 -24.18 -20.43
C ASN A 132 5.79 -23.60 -21.44
N HIS A 133 7.05 -24.04 -21.33
CA HIS A 133 8.12 -23.57 -22.21
C HIS A 133 7.92 -24.00 -23.66
N THR A 134 7.37 -25.19 -23.92
CA THR A 134 7.20 -25.69 -25.30
C THR A 134 6.16 -24.85 -26.03
N ALA A 135 5.01 -24.63 -25.40
CA ALA A 135 3.97 -23.75 -25.93
C ALA A 135 4.46 -22.30 -26.09
N ALA A 136 5.28 -21.80 -25.15
CA ALA A 136 5.88 -20.47 -25.28
C ALA A 136 6.73 -20.33 -26.55
N MET A 137 7.55 -21.34 -26.86
CA MET A 137 8.40 -21.34 -28.05
C MET A 137 7.59 -21.38 -29.36
N GLU A 138 6.47 -22.12 -29.39
CA GLU A 138 5.56 -22.11 -30.55
C GLU A 138 4.91 -20.75 -30.79
N TRP A 139 4.58 -20.01 -29.71
CA TRP A 139 4.07 -18.65 -29.85
C TRP A 139 5.15 -17.68 -30.30
N PHE A 140 6.38 -17.83 -29.80
CA PHE A 140 7.50 -17.04 -30.26
C PHE A 140 7.86 -17.34 -31.72
N SER A 141 7.69 -18.57 -32.20
CA SER A 141 7.96 -18.90 -33.61
C SER A 141 6.98 -18.19 -34.53
N LYS A 142 5.68 -18.22 -34.21
CA LYS A 142 4.64 -17.48 -34.95
C LYS A 142 4.93 -15.97 -34.97
N ALA A 143 5.32 -15.41 -33.83
CA ALA A 143 5.64 -13.98 -33.75
C ALA A 143 6.94 -13.64 -34.52
N ALA A 144 7.94 -14.53 -34.51
CA ALA A 144 9.19 -14.36 -35.25
C ALA A 144 8.97 -14.47 -36.77
N GLU A 145 8.08 -15.34 -37.24
CA GLU A 145 7.65 -15.42 -38.65
C GLU A 145 7.02 -14.12 -39.13
N GLN A 146 6.33 -13.39 -38.23
CA GLN A 146 5.80 -12.04 -38.50
C GLN A 146 6.84 -10.92 -38.33
N GLY A 147 8.11 -11.26 -38.15
CA GLY A 147 9.22 -10.31 -38.03
C GLY A 147 9.30 -9.61 -36.67
N HIS A 148 8.72 -10.15 -35.59
CA HIS A 148 8.81 -9.54 -34.27
C HIS A 148 10.21 -9.77 -33.66
N PRO A 149 11.03 -8.71 -33.49
CA PRO A 149 12.44 -8.88 -33.17
C PRO A 149 12.63 -9.45 -31.74
N GLN A 150 11.84 -9.02 -30.75
CA GLN A 150 11.90 -9.59 -29.39
C GLN A 150 11.56 -11.08 -29.36
N ALA A 151 10.63 -11.52 -30.21
CA ALA A 151 10.21 -12.91 -30.23
C ALA A 151 11.30 -13.79 -30.85
N SER A 152 11.94 -13.29 -31.92
CA SER A 152 13.09 -13.97 -32.53
C SER A 152 14.27 -14.13 -31.55
N TYR A 153 14.53 -13.13 -30.70
CA TYR A 153 15.53 -13.22 -29.63
C TYR A 153 15.14 -14.26 -28.57
N ASN A 154 13.93 -14.19 -28.02
CA ASN A 154 13.46 -15.12 -26.99
C ASN A 154 13.44 -16.58 -27.49
N LEU A 155 13.05 -16.78 -28.74
CA LEU A 155 13.08 -18.09 -29.37
C LEU A 155 14.51 -18.62 -29.52
N ALA A 156 15.45 -17.77 -29.95
CA ALA A 156 16.85 -18.15 -30.08
C ALA A 156 17.49 -18.50 -28.74
N VAL A 157 17.22 -17.70 -27.70
CA VAL A 157 17.67 -17.99 -26.33
C VAL A 157 17.05 -19.29 -25.83
N GLY A 158 15.77 -19.53 -26.11
CA GLY A 158 15.09 -20.76 -25.77
C GLY A 158 15.74 -22.00 -26.40
N HIS A 159 16.09 -21.92 -27.69
CA HIS A 159 16.82 -22.98 -28.39
C HIS A 159 18.20 -23.24 -27.78
N LEU A 160 18.96 -22.18 -27.47
CA LEU A 160 20.29 -22.29 -26.86
C LEU A 160 20.26 -22.85 -25.43
N GLN A 161 19.17 -22.66 -24.70
CA GLN A 161 18.95 -23.27 -23.38
C GLN A 161 18.54 -24.74 -23.45
N GLY A 162 18.32 -25.30 -24.65
CA GLY A 162 17.94 -26.69 -24.86
C GLY A 162 16.44 -26.97 -24.77
N HIS A 163 15.59 -25.94 -24.85
CA HIS A 163 14.14 -26.16 -24.91
C HIS A 163 13.74 -26.78 -26.25
N THR A 164 12.72 -27.66 -26.24
CA THR A 164 12.22 -28.32 -27.45
C THR A 164 11.68 -27.28 -28.42
N THR A 165 12.47 -27.00 -29.45
CA THR A 165 12.22 -25.99 -30.48
C THR A 165 12.46 -26.65 -31.83
N GLN A 166 11.71 -26.25 -32.86
CA GLN A 166 11.84 -26.82 -34.20
C GLN A 166 13.04 -26.28 -35.00
N LEU A 167 13.92 -25.51 -34.36
CA LEU A 167 15.04 -24.85 -35.04
C LEU A 167 16.24 -25.77 -35.21
N LYS A 168 16.93 -25.60 -36.34
CA LYS A 168 18.19 -26.31 -36.58
C LYS A 168 19.33 -25.71 -35.74
N PRO A 169 20.31 -26.53 -35.34
CA PRO A 169 21.53 -26.01 -34.71
C PRO A 169 22.21 -25.01 -35.65
N GLY A 170 22.37 -23.76 -35.19
CA GLY A 170 22.98 -22.66 -35.95
C GLY A 170 22.01 -21.55 -36.41
N GLU A 171 20.70 -21.82 -36.50
CA GLU A 171 19.71 -20.79 -36.87
C GLU A 171 19.50 -19.76 -35.75
N ALA A 172 19.66 -20.16 -34.50
CA ALA A 172 19.52 -19.27 -33.33
C ALA A 172 20.45 -18.04 -33.40
N HIS A 173 21.69 -18.20 -33.83
CA HIS A 173 22.63 -17.08 -33.97
C HIS A 173 22.18 -16.07 -35.04
N LYS A 174 21.57 -16.55 -36.13
CA LYS A 174 21.03 -15.67 -37.18
C LYS A 174 19.85 -14.86 -36.65
N LEU A 175 18.97 -15.47 -35.85
CA LEU A 175 17.85 -14.77 -35.22
C LEU A 175 18.31 -13.72 -34.21
N ILE A 176 19.35 -14.00 -33.42
CA ILE A 176 19.91 -13.01 -32.48
C ILE A 176 20.49 -11.81 -33.25
N ARG A 177 21.22 -12.04 -34.35
CA ARG A 177 21.73 -10.96 -35.21
C ARG A 177 20.59 -10.13 -35.82
N HIS A 178 19.54 -10.80 -36.30
CA HIS A 178 18.35 -10.13 -36.81
C HIS A 178 17.66 -9.28 -35.73
N ALA A 179 17.52 -9.80 -34.51
CA ALA A 179 16.94 -9.03 -33.41
C ALA A 179 17.79 -7.80 -33.06
N ALA A 180 19.12 -7.95 -33.02
CA ALA A 180 20.04 -6.85 -32.74
C ALA A 180 20.01 -5.77 -33.85
N SER A 181 19.90 -6.15 -35.13
CA SER A 181 19.78 -5.17 -36.21
C SER A 181 18.49 -4.35 -36.15
N HIS A 182 17.47 -4.86 -35.46
CA HIS A 182 16.20 -4.17 -35.21
C HIS A 182 16.18 -3.41 -33.87
N GLY A 183 17.34 -3.25 -33.21
CA GLY A 183 17.49 -2.42 -32.01
C GLY A 183 17.01 -3.07 -30.72
N VAL A 184 16.94 -4.40 -30.65
CA VAL A 184 16.66 -5.11 -29.40
C VAL A 184 17.89 -5.02 -28.49
N PRO A 185 17.83 -4.29 -27.36
CA PRO A 185 19.01 -4.02 -26.53
C PRO A 185 19.58 -5.30 -25.93
N GLU A 186 18.72 -6.26 -25.56
CA GLU A 186 19.16 -7.56 -25.03
C GLU A 186 19.97 -8.34 -26.08
N ALA A 187 19.53 -8.32 -27.34
CA ALA A 187 20.22 -9.00 -28.42
C ALA A 187 21.57 -8.35 -28.74
N GLU A 188 21.65 -7.02 -28.73
CA GLU A 188 22.91 -6.31 -28.90
C GLU A 188 23.92 -6.63 -27.79
N GLU A 189 23.47 -6.69 -26.54
CA GLU A 189 24.33 -7.03 -25.41
C GLU A 189 24.87 -8.46 -25.54
N VAL A 190 24.04 -9.42 -25.93
CA VAL A 190 24.47 -10.80 -26.19
C VAL A 190 25.55 -10.83 -27.27
N ILE A 191 25.38 -10.10 -28.38
CA ILE A 191 26.39 -10.05 -29.45
C ILE A 191 27.69 -9.42 -28.94
N LYS A 192 27.64 -8.29 -28.24
CA LYS A 192 28.83 -7.65 -27.64
C LYS A 192 29.57 -8.61 -26.72
N ARG A 193 28.83 -9.35 -25.89
CA ARG A 193 29.39 -10.37 -24.99
C ARG A 193 30.03 -11.53 -25.75
N VAL A 194 29.40 -12.02 -26.82
CA VAL A 194 29.95 -13.09 -27.67
C VAL A 194 31.21 -12.61 -28.41
N CYS A 195 31.22 -11.38 -28.92
CA CYS A 195 32.41 -10.78 -29.55
C CYS A 195 33.58 -10.65 -28.57
N SER A 196 33.31 -10.24 -27.32
CA SER A 196 34.36 -10.14 -26.29
C SER A 196 35.06 -11.48 -26.00
N LYS A 197 34.37 -12.60 -26.26
CA LYS A 197 34.89 -13.97 -26.12
C LYS A 197 35.54 -14.50 -27.40
N GLY A 198 35.73 -13.65 -28.42
CA GLY A 198 36.39 -14.01 -29.68
C GLY A 198 35.53 -14.79 -30.68
N HIS A 199 34.21 -14.86 -30.48
CA HIS A 199 33.28 -15.63 -31.32
C HIS A 199 32.41 -14.73 -32.22
N CYS A 200 32.99 -13.65 -32.75
CA CYS A 200 32.33 -12.85 -33.79
C CYS A 200 32.94 -13.22 -35.14
N ASP A 201 32.07 -13.73 -36.02
CA ASP A 201 32.36 -14.15 -37.39
C ASP A 201 33.16 -15.45 -37.57
N LYS A 202 32.49 -16.57 -37.28
CA LYS A 202 32.66 -17.81 -38.05
C LYS A 202 31.29 -18.33 -38.52
#